data_AF-A0A839GW43-F1
#
_entry.id   AF-A0A839GW43-F1
#
_cell.length_a   1.000
_cell.length_b   1.000
_cell.length_c   1.000
_cell.angle_alpha   90.00
_cell.angle_beta   90.00
_cell.angle_gamma   90.00
#
_symmetry.space_group_name_H-M   'P 1'
#
loop_
_entity.id
_entity.type
_entity.pdbx_description
1 polymer ?
#
loop_
_entity_poly.entity_id
_entity_poly.type
_entity_poly.pdbx_seq_one_letter_code
_entity_poly.pdbx_strand_id
1 'polypeptide(L)' 'MRDQELNRERNTRIRRDFQKLKAEPVAVEYAGEKVFIQLQPQQIMQVLERRYFITARTIENVIYNQS' A
#
# COMPACT_ATOMS: atom_id res chain seq x y z
N MET A 1 24.36 -0.35 9.32
CA MET A 1 24.12 0.54 8.14
C MET A 1 23.24 -0.14 7.09
N ARG A 2 23.52 -1.39 6.69
CA ARG A 2 22.73 -2.14 5.68
C ARG A 2 21.23 -2.28 6.00
N ASP A 3 20.87 -2.49 7.26
CA ASP A 3 19.46 -2.62 7.67
C ASP A 3 18.67 -1.31 7.56
N GLN A 4 19.34 -0.17 7.67
CA GLN A 4 18.69 1.14 7.49
C GLN A 4 18.38 1.40 6.02
N GLU A 5 19.25 0.98 5.10
CA GLU A 5 19.03 1.12 3.66
C GLU A 5 17.90 0.21 3.17
N LEU A 6 17.87 -1.05 3.63
CA LEU A 6 16.77 -1.97 3.34
C LEU A 6 15.42 -1.45 3.84
N ASN A 7 15.41 -0.85 5.04
CA ASN A 7 14.19 -0.22 5.57
C ASN A 7 13.76 1.00 4.76
N ARG A 8 14.70 1.85 4.31
CA ARG A 8 14.40 3.01 3.46
C ARG A 8 13.84 2.57 2.11
N GLU A 9 14.43 1.57 1.48
CA GLU A 9 13.96 1.04 0.19
C GLU A 9 12.53 0.48 0.33
N ARG A 10 12.26 -0.30 1.37
CA ARG A 10 10.92 -0.81 1.66
C ARG A 10 9.92 0.33 1.85
N ASN A 11 10.27 1.36 2.63
CA ASN A 11 9.38 2.50 2.88
C ASN A 11 9.07 3.27 1.58
N THR A 12 10.06 3.45 0.71
CA THR A 12 9.86 4.06 -0.62
C THR A 12 8.91 3.24 -1.48
N ARG A 13 9.05 1.90 -1.48
CA ARG A 13 8.14 1.00 -2.20
C ARG A 13 6.70 1.06 -1.67
N ILE A 14 6.52 1.05 -0.34
CA ILE A 14 5.20 1.20 0.30
C ILE A 14 4.52 2.51 -0.13
N ARG A 15 5.26 3.63 -0.11
CA ARG A 15 4.74 4.94 -0.55
C ARG A 15 4.32 4.92 -2.01
N ARG A 16 5.15 4.36 -2.88
CA ARG A 16 4.86 4.25 -4.32
C ARG A 16 3.62 3.41 -4.57
N ASP A 17 3.52 2.25 -3.93
CA ASP A 17 2.36 1.36 -4.07
C ASP A 17 1.08 2.03 -3.55
N PHE A 18 1.15 2.76 -2.43
CA PHE A 18 0.01 3.52 -1.92
C PHE A 18 -0.48 4.55 -2.94
N GLN A 19 0.42 5.37 -3.50
CA GLN A 19 0.04 6.37 -4.50
C GLN A 19 -0.52 5.73 -5.76
N LYS A 20 0.07 4.61 -6.21
CA LYS A 20 -0.42 3.86 -7.37
C LYS A 20 -1.84 3.35 -7.16
N LEU A 21 -2.10 2.66 -6.05
CA LEU A 21 -3.42 2.11 -5.73
C LEU A 21 -4.47 3.19 -5.48
N LYS A 22 -4.05 4.38 -5.05
CA LYS A 22 -4.92 5.55 -4.88
C LYS A 22 -5.29 6.20 -6.21
N ALA A 23 -4.40 6.17 -7.19
CA ALA A 23 -4.60 6.80 -8.49
C ALA A 23 -5.25 5.89 -9.53
N GLU A 24 -5.03 4.58 -9.43
CA GLU A 24 -5.49 3.60 -10.41
C GLU A 24 -6.63 2.74 -9.84
N PRO A 25 -7.76 2.60 -10.56
CA PRO A 25 -8.79 1.66 -10.17
C PRO A 25 -8.30 0.22 -10.35
N VAL A 26 -8.67 -0.64 -9.41
CA VAL A 26 -8.25 -2.05 -9.37
C VAL A 26 -9.34 -2.91 -9.99
N ALA A 27 -8.95 -3.81 -10.90
CA ALA A 27 -9.83 -4.83 -11.44
C ALA A 27 -10.09 -5.92 -10.40
N VAL A 28 -11.35 -6.19 -10.11
CA VAL A 28 -11.82 -7.28 -9.26
C VAL A 28 -12.81 -8.11 -10.06
N GLU A 29 -12.75 -9.42 -9.88
CA GLU A 29 -13.73 -10.32 -10.46
C GLU A 29 -14.88 -10.49 -9.47
N TYR A 30 -16.09 -10.13 -9.89
CA TYR A 30 -17.31 -10.29 -9.12
C TYR A 30 -18.39 -10.92 -9.99
N ALA A 31 -18.93 -12.05 -9.56
CA ALA A 31 -19.93 -12.82 -10.31
C ALA A 31 -19.51 -13.16 -11.76
N GLY A 32 -18.21 -13.37 -12.00
CA GLY A 32 -17.66 -13.67 -13.34
C GLY A 32 -17.42 -12.42 -14.21
N GLU A 33 -17.73 -11.23 -13.72
CA GLU A 33 -17.48 -9.97 -14.41
C GLU A 33 -16.26 -9.25 -13.83
N LYS A 34 -15.49 -8.57 -14.70
CA LYS A 34 -14.40 -7.69 -14.27
C LYS A 34 -14.95 -6.30 -13.97
N VAL A 35 -14.93 -5.93 -12.70
CA VAL A 35 -15.33 -4.62 -12.20
C VAL A 35 -14.10 -3.83 -11.79
N PHE A 36 -14.04 -2.55 -12.16
CA PHE A 36 -12.96 -1.66 -11.76
C PHE A 36 -13.42 -0.81 -10.57
N ILE A 37 -12.76 -0.96 -9.43
CA ILE A 37 -13.10 -0.20 -8.21
C ILE A 37 -11.96 0.73 -7.83
N GLN A 38 -12.31 1.95 -7.40
CA GLN A 38 -11.35 2.84 -6.78
C GLN A 38 -11.26 2.52 -5.28
N LEU A 39 -10.09 2.06 -4.83
CA LEU A 39 -9.88 1.75 -3.42
C LEU A 39 -9.86 3.02 -2.58
N GLN A 40 -10.52 2.96 -1.42
CA GLN A 40 -10.43 4.00 -0.39
C GLN A 40 -9.10 3.87 0.37
N PRO A 41 -8.56 4.96 0.95
CA PRO A 41 -7.28 4.93 1.67
C PRO A 41 -7.16 3.80 2.72
N GLN A 42 -8.21 3.55 3.50
CA GLN A 42 -8.23 2.49 4.50
C GLN A 42 -8.13 1.08 3.87
N GLN A 43 -8.74 0.87 2.71
CA GLN A 43 -8.66 -0.41 1.98
C GLN A 43 -7.26 -0.60 1.38
N ILE A 44 -6.66 0.47 0.87
CA ILE A 44 -5.28 0.45 0.37
C ILE A 44 -4.32 0.05 1.50
N MET A 45 -4.49 0.60 2.70
CA MET A 45 -3.68 0.22 3.87
C MET A 45 -3.77 -1.28 4.17
N GLN A 46 -4.98 -1.87 4.15
CA GLN A 46 -5.17 -3.31 4.38
C GLN A 46 -4.49 -4.17 3.30
N VAL A 47 -4.53 -3.74 2.03
CA VAL A 47 -3.83 -4.41 0.93
C VAL A 47 -2.32 -4.39 1.15
N LEU A 48 -1.78 -3.24 1.53
CA LEU A 48 -0.35 -3.08 1.77
C LEU A 48 0.12 -3.84 3.01
N GLU A 49 -0.69 -3.91 4.07
CA GLU A 49 -0.41 -4.70 5.27
C GLU A 49 -0.20 -6.18 4.92
N ARG A 50 -1.09 -6.75 4.10
CA ARG A 50 -0.96 -8.12 3.60
C ARG A 50 0.24 -8.31 2.67
N ARG A 51 0.51 -7.34 1.78
CA ARG A 51 1.60 -7.43 0.80
C ARG A 51 2.99 -7.38 1.45
N TYR A 52 3.17 -6.53 2.45
CA TYR A 52 4.46 -6.27 3.07
C TYR A 52 4.65 -6.99 4.41
N PHE A 53 3.64 -7.72 4.88
CA PHE A 53 3.65 -8.44 6.17
C PHE A 53 3.99 -7.52 7.35
N ILE A 54 3.39 -6.33 7.39
CA ILE A 54 3.60 -5.30 8.42
C ILE A 54 2.26 -4.72 8.87
N THR A 55 2.20 -4.19 10.09
CA THR A 55 0.96 -3.65 10.66
C THR A 55 0.46 -2.39 9.94
N ALA A 56 -0.86 -2.17 9.95
CA ALA A 56 -1.47 -0.91 9.51
C ALA A 56 -0.81 0.35 10.13
N ARG A 57 -0.47 0.31 11.43
CA ARG A 57 0.22 1.42 12.13
C ARG A 57 1.61 1.71 11.53
N THR A 58 2.34 0.68 11.13
CA THR A 58 3.63 0.84 10.43
C THR A 58 3.44 1.53 9.09
N ILE A 59 2.40 1.14 8.35
CA ILE A 59 2.08 1.74 7.05
C ILE A 59 1.66 3.20 7.22
N GLU A 60 0.79 3.50 8.17
CA GLU A 60 0.40 4.87 8.50
C GLU A 60 1.62 5.73 8.81
N ASN A 61 2.55 5.24 9.63
CA ASN A 61 3.80 5.95 9.90
C ASN A 61 4.62 6.18 8.63
N VAL A 62 4.73 5.20 7.74
CA VAL A 62 5.48 5.33 6.48
C VAL A 62 4.83 6.36 5.54
N ILE A 63 3.49 6.39 5.48
CA ILE A 63 2.73 7.25 4.56
C ILE A 63 2.58 8.67 5.11
N TYR A 64 2.27 8.83 6.39
CA TYR A 64 1.85 10.10 6.99
C TYR A 64 2.90 10.76 7.89
N ASN A 65 3.78 9.98 8.53
CA ASN A 65 4.83 10.54 9.37
C ASN A 65 6.14 10.66 8.56
N GLN A 66 6.36 11.86 8.03
CA GLN A 66 7.66 12.27 7.51
C GLN A 66 8.50 12.80 8.68
N SER A 67 9.49 12.04 9.12
CA SER A 67 10.55 12.52 10.01
C SER A 67 11.88 11.91 9.59
#